data_AF-A0A2H0UI70-F1
#
_entry.id   AF-A0A2H0UI70-F1
#
_cell.length_a   1.000
_cell.length_b   1.000
_cell.length_c   1.000
_cell.angle_alpha   90.00
_cell.angle_beta   90.00
_cell.angle_gamma   90.00
#
_symmetry.space_group_name_H-M   'P 1'
#
loop_
_entity.id
_entity.type
_entity.pdbx_description
1 polymer ?
#
loop_
_entity_poly.entity_id
_entity_poly.type
_entity_poly.pdbx_seq_one_letter_code
_entity_poly.pdbx_strand_id
1 'polypeptide(L)'
;MMSGIACTSSQQDKADSYNENIKTEVSEFNANMEKKLDQMDSKIKQMEAKVSEGVGDSQDSLKEKIDDLKSMESDVRFQLQKMQNSTKDEYANLKLEVESQYEKLESRIENFFN
;
A
#
# COMPACT_ATOMS: atom_id res chain seq x y z
N MET A 1 30.87 42.00 25.23
CA MET A 1 30.36 41.87 23.85
C MET A 1 29.57 40.59 23.77
N MET A 2 28.25 40.66 23.91
CA MET A 2 27.37 39.49 23.84
C MET A 2 26.18 39.87 22.97
N SER A 3 26.13 39.35 21.76
CA SER A 3 24.93 39.30 20.90
C SER A 3 25.31 38.49 19.69
N GLY A 4 24.91 37.22 19.65
CA GLY A 4 25.34 36.37 18.55
C GLY A 4 24.72 34.98 18.45
N ILE A 5 23.57 34.68 19.05
CA ILE A 5 22.80 33.46 18.72
C ILE A 5 21.31 33.73 19.01
N ALA A 6 20.54 34.18 18.03
CA ALA A 6 19.08 34.32 18.17
C ALA A 6 18.29 34.02 16.88
N CYS A 7 18.93 33.41 15.87
CA CYS A 7 18.30 33.13 14.57
C CYS A 7 18.23 31.63 14.22
N THR A 8 18.57 30.73 15.14
CA THR A 8 18.57 29.27 14.87
C THR A 8 17.30 28.55 15.36
N SER A 9 16.58 29.08 16.35
CA SER A 9 15.37 28.43 16.89
C SER A 9 14.20 28.45 15.90
N SER A 10 13.91 29.58 15.26
CA SER A 10 12.75 29.72 14.37
C SER A 10 12.84 28.94 13.04
N GLN A 11 14.04 28.46 12.68
CA GLN A 11 14.25 27.60 11.51
C GLN A 11 14.21 26.11 11.88
N GLN A 12 14.64 25.74 13.09
CA GLN A 12 14.54 24.36 13.59
C GLN A 12 13.07 23.97 13.83
N ASP A 13 12.27 24.82 14.47
CA ASP A 13 10.85 24.52 14.75
C ASP A 13 10.01 24.29 13.47
N LYS A 14 10.37 24.95 12.36
CA LYS A 14 9.70 24.77 11.06
C LYS A 14 10.13 23.48 10.36
N ALA A 15 11.39 23.07 10.50
CA ALA A 15 11.87 21.82 9.93
C ALA A 15 11.27 20.62 10.68
N ASP A 16 11.17 20.71 12.01
CA ASP A 16 10.64 19.65 12.86
C ASP A 16 9.13 19.46 12.65
N SER A 17 8.34 20.56 12.67
CA SER A 17 6.90 20.48 12.37
C SER A 17 6.60 20.00 10.95
N TYR A 18 7.45 20.34 9.97
CA TYR A 18 7.31 19.86 8.61
C TYR A 18 7.54 18.35 8.49
N ASN A 19 8.53 17.82 9.23
CA ASN A 19 8.86 16.40 9.23
C ASN A 19 7.77 15.56 9.93
N GLU A 20 7.17 16.09 10.99
CA GLU A 20 6.02 15.47 11.69
C GLU A 20 4.78 15.35 10.78
N ASN A 21 4.49 16.35 9.96
CA ASN A 21 3.37 16.31 9.02
C ASN A 21 3.54 15.18 7.98
N ILE A 22 4.73 15.06 7.38
CA ILE A 22 5.01 13.99 6.40
C ILE A 22 4.90 12.61 7.05
N LYS A 23 5.43 12.44 8.27
CA LYS A 23 5.33 11.17 8.99
C LYS A 23 3.86 10.79 9.27
N THR A 24 3.03 11.77 9.59
CA THR A 24 1.59 11.58 9.79
C THR A 24 0.92 11.16 8.49
N GLU A 25 1.18 11.86 7.38
CA GLU A 25 0.63 11.52 6.06
C GLU A 25 1.02 10.09 5.62
N VAL A 26 2.28 9.70 5.80
CA VAL A 26 2.76 8.34 5.49
C VAL A 26 2.00 7.31 6.32
N SER A 27 1.86 7.57 7.63
CA SER A 27 1.17 6.65 8.54
C SER A 27 -0.31 6.51 8.20
N GLU A 28 -0.99 7.61 7.86
CA GLU A 28 -2.41 7.61 7.48
C GLU A 28 -2.62 6.89 6.15
N PHE A 29 -1.77 7.16 5.17
CA PHE A 29 -1.79 6.47 3.88
C PHE A 29 -1.59 4.96 4.07
N ASN A 30 -0.57 4.56 4.84
CA ASN A 30 -0.30 3.15 5.13
C ASN A 30 -1.49 2.46 5.81
N ALA A 31 -2.05 3.08 6.86
CA ALA A 31 -3.19 2.51 7.58
C ALA A 31 -4.44 2.39 6.69
N ASN A 32 -4.67 3.35 5.79
CA ASN A 32 -5.77 3.27 4.83
C ASN A 32 -5.56 2.17 3.80
N MET A 33 -4.35 2.06 3.25
CA MET A 33 -4.03 1.05 2.24
C MET A 33 -4.03 -0.37 2.82
N GLU A 34 -3.56 -0.57 4.07
CA GLU A 34 -3.68 -1.86 4.75
C GLU A 34 -5.14 -2.32 4.87
N LYS A 35 -6.05 -1.42 5.28
CA LYS A 35 -7.49 -1.74 5.35
C LYS A 35 -8.05 -2.15 3.99
N LYS A 36 -7.65 -1.46 2.93
CA LYS A 36 -8.06 -1.80 1.56
C LYS A 36 -7.51 -3.16 1.12
N LEU A 37 -6.27 -3.47 1.47
CA LEU A 37 -5.65 -4.77 1.15
C LEU A 37 -6.31 -5.91 1.95
N ASP A 38 -6.70 -5.69 3.20
CA ASP A 38 -7.44 -6.67 3.99
C ASP A 38 -8.82 -6.99 3.39
N GLN A 39 -9.45 -5.99 2.76
CA GLN A 39 -10.67 -6.21 1.97
C GLN A 39 -10.39 -7.04 0.71
N MET A 40 -9.24 -6.83 0.04
CA MET A 40 -8.85 -7.62 -1.14
C MET A 40 -8.53 -9.07 -0.76
N ASP A 41 -7.76 -9.31 0.32
CA ASP A 41 -7.50 -10.64 0.87
C ASP A 41 -8.81 -11.39 1.17
N SER A 42 -9.76 -10.70 1.81
CA SER A 42 -11.08 -11.28 2.09
C SER A 42 -11.85 -11.65 0.82
N LYS A 43 -11.71 -10.89 -0.27
CA LYS A 43 -12.30 -11.21 -1.58
C LYS A 43 -11.59 -12.41 -2.23
N ILE A 44 -10.26 -12.44 -2.20
CA ILE A 44 -9.45 -13.55 -2.73
C ILE A 44 -9.80 -14.86 -2.01
N LYS A 45 -9.91 -14.86 -0.68
CA LYS A 45 -10.33 -16.04 0.11
C LYS A 45 -11.72 -16.56 -0.26
N GLN A 46 -12.65 -15.65 -0.60
CA GLN A 46 -13.96 -16.06 -1.11
C GLN A 46 -13.88 -16.69 -2.50
N MET A 47 -12.98 -16.22 -3.36
CA MET A 47 -12.72 -16.86 -4.65
C MET A 47 -12.14 -18.26 -4.47
N GLU A 48 -11.17 -18.42 -3.57
CA GLU A 48 -10.58 -19.72 -3.24
C GLU A 48 -11.62 -20.74 -2.80
N ALA A 49 -12.50 -20.34 -1.87
CA ALA A 49 -13.60 -21.18 -1.42
C ALA A 49 -14.48 -21.63 -2.60
N LYS A 50 -14.94 -20.70 -3.44
CA LYS A 50 -15.76 -21.00 -4.63
C LYS A 50 -15.06 -21.92 -5.62
N VAL A 51 -13.77 -21.71 -5.87
CA VAL A 51 -12.98 -22.54 -6.79
C VAL A 51 -12.74 -23.94 -6.22
N SER A 52 -12.55 -24.05 -4.90
CA SER A 52 -12.38 -25.34 -4.23
C SER A 52 -13.64 -26.23 -4.26
N GLU A 53 -14.82 -25.63 -4.40
CA GLU A 53 -16.10 -26.33 -4.52
C GLU A 53 -16.39 -26.83 -5.95
N GLY A 54 -15.66 -26.32 -6.96
CA GLY A 54 -15.81 -26.70 -8.36
C GLY A 54 -15.04 -27.97 -8.75
N VAL A 55 -15.38 -28.55 -9.91
CA VAL A 55 -14.71 -29.74 -10.47
C VAL A 55 -14.41 -29.53 -11.97
N GLY A 56 -13.18 -29.83 -12.42
CA GLY A 56 -12.78 -29.88 -13.84
C GLY A 56 -11.63 -28.93 -14.23
N ASP A 57 -11.18 -28.98 -15.49
CA ASP A 57 -10.00 -28.25 -16.00
C ASP A 57 -10.05 -26.72 -15.82
N SER A 58 -11.26 -26.14 -15.79
CA SER A 58 -11.46 -24.72 -15.48
C SER A 58 -11.00 -24.35 -14.06
N GLN A 59 -10.93 -25.31 -13.15
CA GLN A 59 -10.52 -25.10 -11.77
C GLN A 59 -9.05 -24.73 -11.66
N ASP A 60 -8.17 -25.38 -12.43
CA ASP A 60 -6.73 -25.13 -12.34
C ASP A 60 -6.37 -23.75 -12.92
N SER A 61 -7.01 -23.35 -14.02
CA SER A 61 -6.88 -21.97 -14.53
C SER A 61 -7.39 -20.92 -13.54
N LEU A 62 -8.44 -21.22 -12.77
CA LEU A 62 -8.94 -20.32 -11.74
C LEU A 62 -8.01 -20.27 -10.51
N LYS A 63 -7.37 -21.38 -10.12
CA LYS A 63 -6.34 -21.40 -9.07
C LYS A 63 -5.13 -20.55 -9.47
N GLU A 64 -4.64 -20.69 -10.70
CA GLU A 64 -3.54 -19.86 -11.21
C GLU A 64 -3.87 -18.37 -11.15
N LYS A 65 -5.09 -17.98 -11.57
CA LYS A 65 -5.55 -16.59 -11.45
C LYS A 65 -5.61 -16.10 -10.01
N ILE A 66 -6.02 -16.95 -9.07
CA ILE A 66 -6.04 -16.62 -7.65
C ILE A 66 -4.62 -16.45 -7.11
N ASP A 67 -3.68 -17.31 -7.50
CA ASP A 67 -2.30 -17.21 -7.08
C ASP A 67 -1.63 -15.94 -7.63
N ASP A 68 -1.95 -15.54 -8.86
CA ASP A 68 -1.56 -14.24 -9.42
C ASP A 68 -2.09 -13.07 -8.58
N LEU A 69 -3.36 -13.12 -8.15
CA LEU A 69 -3.97 -12.09 -7.30
C LEU A 69 -3.27 -11.98 -5.95
N LYS A 70 -2.94 -13.11 -5.32
CA LYS A 70 -2.18 -13.13 -4.06
C LYS A 70 -0.78 -12.56 -4.22
N SER A 71 -0.10 -12.88 -5.33
CA SER A 71 1.22 -12.31 -5.62
C SER A 71 1.14 -10.80 -5.73
N MET A 72 0.14 -10.28 -6.46
CA MET A 72 -0.07 -8.83 -6.58
C MET A 72 -0.39 -8.17 -5.24
N GLU A 73 -1.25 -8.78 -4.41
CA GLU A 73 -1.52 -8.27 -3.06
C GLU A 73 -0.24 -8.22 -2.21
N SER A 74 0.57 -9.27 -2.27
CA SER A 74 1.85 -9.34 -1.56
C SER A 74 2.83 -8.26 -2.02
N ASP A 75 2.91 -8.01 -3.33
CA ASP A 75 3.75 -6.95 -3.90
C ASP A 75 3.32 -5.57 -3.41
N VAL A 76 2.02 -5.27 -3.40
CA VAL A 76 1.49 -4.00 -2.87
C VAL A 76 1.84 -3.85 -1.39
N ARG A 77 1.64 -4.90 -0.57
CA ARG A 77 2.00 -4.89 0.86
C ARG A 77 3.49 -4.65 1.07
N PHE A 78 4.34 -5.26 0.26
CA PHE A 78 5.78 -5.08 0.33
C PHE A 78 6.20 -3.64 0.01
N GLN A 79 5.61 -3.02 -1.01
CA GLN A 79 5.85 -1.60 -1.32
C GLN A 79 5.36 -0.68 -0.20
N LEU A 80 4.21 -1.00 0.41
CA LEU A 80 3.68 -0.25 1.54
C LEU A 80 4.61 -0.28 2.77
N GLN A 81 5.21 -1.43 3.06
CA GLN A 81 6.22 -1.56 4.11
C GLN A 81 7.50 -0.76 3.82
N LYS A 82 7.92 -0.68 2.56
CA LYS A 82 9.04 0.18 2.15
C LYS A 82 8.74 1.65 2.36
N MET A 83 7.51 2.09 2.10
CA MET A 83 7.10 3.49 2.31
C MET A 83 7.32 3.97 3.74
N GLN A 84 7.10 3.10 4.72
CA GLN A 84 7.26 3.45 6.14
C GLN A 84 8.70 3.83 6.52
N ASN A 85 9.70 3.35 5.77
CA ASN A 85 11.11 3.62 5.99
C ASN A 85 11.73 4.53 4.92
N SER A 86 10.92 5.05 4.00
CA SER A 86 11.37 5.83 2.85
C SER A 86 11.61 7.31 3.20
N THR A 87 12.50 7.96 2.46
CA THR A 87 12.64 9.42 2.49
C THR A 87 11.44 10.10 1.84
N LYS A 88 11.28 11.41 2.05
CA LYS A 88 10.14 12.16 1.47
C LYS A 88 10.05 12.07 -0.05
N ASP A 89 11.18 12.14 -0.75
CA ASP A 89 11.20 12.09 -2.22
C ASP A 89 10.90 10.67 -2.73
N GLU A 90 11.30 9.65 -1.98
CA GLU A 90 10.96 8.25 -2.26
C GLU A 90 9.48 7.96 -1.97
N TYR A 91 8.91 8.57 -0.91
CA TYR A 91 7.49 8.41 -0.56
C TYR A 91 6.56 8.82 -1.70
N ALA A 92 6.81 9.96 -2.36
CA ALA A 92 5.95 10.42 -3.45
C ALA A 92 5.91 9.41 -4.61
N ASN A 93 7.06 8.84 -4.97
CA ASN A 93 7.16 7.84 -6.03
C ASN A 93 6.52 6.50 -5.59
N LEU A 94 6.80 6.05 -4.37
CA LEU A 94 6.24 4.81 -3.84
C LEU A 94 4.72 4.90 -3.66
N LYS A 95 4.20 6.07 -3.28
CA LYS A 95 2.75 6.31 -3.17
C LYS A 95 2.05 6.06 -4.50
N LEU A 96 2.55 6.67 -5.58
CA LEU A 96 1.99 6.49 -6.93
C LEU A 96 2.07 5.03 -7.38
N GLU A 97 3.18 4.35 -7.08
CA GLU A 97 3.38 2.95 -7.42
C GLU A 97 2.39 2.04 -6.67
N VAL A 98 2.24 2.24 -5.36
CA VAL A 98 1.27 1.51 -4.52
C VAL A 98 -0.15 1.75 -5.01
N GLU A 99 -0.53 3.00 -5.29
CA GLU A 99 -1.86 3.34 -5.81
C GLU A 99 -2.11 2.62 -7.15
N SER A 100 -1.16 2.67 -8.08
CA SER A 100 -1.29 2.00 -9.38
C SER A 100 -1.39 0.48 -9.28
N GLN A 101 -0.58 -0.15 -8.41
CA GLN A 101 -0.64 -1.60 -8.21
C GLN A 101 -1.94 -2.02 -7.53
N TYR A 102 -2.41 -1.23 -6.56
CA TYR A 102 -3.71 -1.46 -5.92
C TYR A 102 -4.86 -1.39 -6.92
N GLU A 103 -4.91 -0.36 -7.78
CA GLU A 103 -5.96 -0.23 -8.81
C GLU A 103 -5.98 -1.41 -9.78
N LYS A 104 -4.79 -1.93 -10.15
CA LYS A 104 -4.67 -3.14 -10.98
C LYS A 104 -5.19 -4.37 -10.25
N LEU A 105 -4.87 -4.52 -8.97
CA LEU A 105 -5.36 -5.62 -8.13
C LEU A 105 -6.89 -5.58 -8.02
N GLU A 106 -7.44 -4.42 -7.66
CA GLU A 106 -8.88 -4.20 -7.56
C GLU A 106 -9.59 -4.53 -8.87
N SER A 107 -9.10 -4.00 -10.00
CA SER A 107 -9.67 -4.27 -11.32
C SER A 107 -9.65 -5.76 -11.67
N ARG A 108 -8.58 -6.49 -11.35
CA ARG A 108 -8.51 -7.93 -11.61
C ARG A 108 -9.46 -8.73 -10.71
N ILE A 109 -9.60 -8.32 -9.45
CA ILE A 109 -10.56 -8.92 -8.52
C ILE A 109 -11.99 -8.71 -9.00
N GLU A 110 -12.33 -7.50 -9.45
CA GLU A 110 -13.67 -7.20 -9.99
C GLU A 110 -13.96 -8.00 -11.26
N ASN A 111 -13.00 -8.09 -12.17
CA ASN A 111 -13.11 -8.90 -13.38
C ASN A 111 -13.21 -10.41 -13.11
N PHE A 112 -12.83 -10.89 -11.93
CA PHE A 112 -13.02 -12.30 -11.55
C PHE A 112 -14.48 -12.59 -11.17
N PHE A 113 -15.20 -11.62 -10.60
CA PHE A 113 -16.58 -11.79 -10.14
C PHE A 113 -17.65 -11.44 -11.19
N ASN A 114 -17.28 -10.76 -12.26
CA ASN A 114 -18.13 -10.47 -13.42
C ASN A 114 -18.08 -11.61 -14.46
#